data_AF-A0A956E0K5-F1
#
_entry.id   AF-A0A956E0K5-F1
#
_cell.length_a   1.000
_cell.length_b   1.000
_cell.length_c   1.000
_cell.angle_alpha   90.00
_cell.angle_beta   90.00
_cell.angle_gamma   90.00
#
_symmetry.space_group_name_H-M   'P 1'
#
loop_
_entity.id
_entity.type
_entity.pdbx_description
1 polymer ?
#
loop_
_entity_poly.entity_id
_entity_poly.type
_entity_poly.pdbx_seq_one_letter_code
_entity_poly.pdbx_strand_id
1 'polypeptide(L)'
;MTTDDELSLPDLQDAVLSSDTLAALLNDIEHCTELLELRVKTRAHGHSNAGEPCLKDIPVHLLAGHAVQLRYRHFGQQWLDTLLPTPRGTRLVRIKC
;
A
#
# COMPACT_ATOMS: atom_id res chain seq x y z
N MET A 1 11.32 34.83 -19.99
CA MET A 1 12.00 33.60 -19.57
C MET A 1 11.14 33.00 -18.47
N THR A 2 10.24 32.09 -18.82
CA THR A 2 9.46 31.32 -17.86
C THR A 2 10.42 30.34 -17.18
N THR A 3 10.59 30.47 -15.88
CA THR A 3 11.27 29.49 -15.05
C THR A 3 10.51 28.18 -15.18
N ASP A 4 11.13 27.21 -15.84
CA ASP A 4 10.74 25.80 -15.79
C ASP A 4 10.94 25.40 -14.33
N ASP A 5 9.90 25.50 -13.51
CA ASP A 5 9.85 24.77 -12.25
C ASP A 5 9.84 23.30 -12.67
N GLU A 6 11.01 22.68 -12.65
CA GLU A 6 11.19 21.25 -12.88
C GLU A 6 10.18 20.52 -11.97
N LEU A 7 9.13 19.96 -12.57
CA LEU A 7 8.13 19.17 -11.87
C LEU A 7 8.82 17.92 -11.31
N SER A 8 9.39 18.03 -10.11
CA SER A 8 10.00 16.92 -9.40
C SER A 8 8.90 15.96 -8.97
N LEU A 9 8.89 14.77 -9.57
CA LEU A 9 8.04 13.69 -9.11
C LEU A 9 8.54 13.17 -7.75
N PRO A 10 7.65 12.68 -6.89
CA PRO A 10 8.05 12.05 -5.64
C PRO A 10 8.83 10.76 -5.91
N ASP A 11 9.76 10.43 -5.01
CA ASP A 11 10.53 9.19 -5.09
C ASP A 11 9.61 7.97 -5.08
N LEU A 12 9.83 7.09 -6.06
CA LEU A 12 9.13 5.83 -6.21
C LEU A 12 10.03 4.69 -5.77
N GLN A 13 9.59 3.94 -4.76
CA GLN A 13 10.23 2.69 -4.37
C GLN A 13 9.40 1.50 -4.87
N ASP A 14 10.07 0.53 -5.49
CA ASP A 14 9.50 -0.72 -5.98
C ASP A 14 10.27 -1.91 -5.42
N ALA A 15 9.57 -2.89 -4.85
CA ALA A 15 10.17 -4.11 -4.34
C ALA A 15 9.20 -5.30 -4.43
N VAL A 16 9.74 -6.52 -4.54
CA VAL A 16 8.96 -7.76 -4.33
C VAL A 16 9.24 -8.27 -2.92
N LEU A 17 8.21 -8.32 -2.09
CA LEU A 17 8.26 -8.77 -0.71
C LEU A 17 7.98 -10.27 -0.63
N SER A 18 8.74 -10.96 0.23
CA SER A 18 8.39 -12.30 0.71
C SER A 18 7.20 -12.24 1.68
N SER A 19 6.67 -13.40 2.05
CA SER A 19 5.65 -13.51 3.11
C SER A 19 6.09 -12.86 4.42
N ASP A 20 7.34 -13.11 4.82
CA ASP A 20 7.86 -12.69 6.11
C ASP A 20 8.11 -11.18 6.12
N THR A 21 8.62 -10.63 5.01
CA THR A 21 8.80 -9.18 4.87
C THR A 21 7.46 -8.45 4.78
N LEU A 22 6.46 -9.03 4.11
CA LEU A 22 5.10 -8.47 4.10
C LEU A 22 4.51 -8.46 5.52
N ALA A 23 4.64 -9.56 6.27
CA ALA A 23 4.14 -9.64 7.65
C ALA A 23 4.83 -8.60 8.55
N ALA A 24 6.16 -8.45 8.43
CA ALA A 24 6.90 -7.42 9.16
C ALA A 24 6.43 -6.00 8.79
N LEU A 25 6.24 -5.71 7.50
CA LEU A 25 5.71 -4.42 7.04
C LEU A 25 4.33 -4.12 7.63
N LEU A 26 3.42 -5.08 7.63
CA LEU A 26 2.07 -4.89 8.17
C LEU A 26 2.11 -4.66 9.69
N ASN A 27 2.97 -5.39 10.40
CA ASN A 27 3.20 -5.19 11.83
C ASN A 27 3.74 -3.78 12.12
N ASP A 28 4.71 -3.30 11.34
CA ASP A 28 5.29 -1.96 11.49
C ASP A 28 4.25 -0.87 11.19
N ILE A 29 3.42 -1.05 10.15
CA ILE A 29 2.33 -0.11 9.86
C ILE A 29 1.33 -0.07 11.02
N GLU A 30 0.97 -1.21 11.59
CA GLU A 30 0.02 -1.30 12.71
C GLU A 30 0.56 -0.61 13.99
N HIS A 31 1.84 -0.78 14.30
CA HIS A 31 2.39 -0.39 15.61
C HIS A 31 3.21 0.91 15.58
N CYS A 32 3.73 1.32 14.42
CA CYS A 32 4.65 2.45 14.30
C CYS A 32 4.08 3.60 13.46
N THR A 33 2.88 3.46 12.89
CA THR A 33 2.30 4.48 12.01
C THR A 33 0.86 4.82 12.37
N GLU A 34 0.41 5.98 11.89
CA GLU A 34 -1.01 6.34 11.90
C GLU A 34 -1.61 5.92 10.56
N LEU A 35 -2.42 4.86 10.53
CA LEU A 35 -3.12 4.44 9.33
C LEU A 35 -4.25 5.43 9.01
N LEU A 36 -4.15 6.11 7.87
CA LEU A 36 -5.12 7.11 7.42
C LEU A 36 -6.19 6.50 6.51
N GLU A 37 -5.82 5.49 5.72
CA GLU A 37 -6.72 4.87 4.75
C GLU A 37 -6.24 3.49 4.32
N LEU A 38 -7.18 2.57 4.15
CA LEU A 38 -6.96 1.25 3.58
C LEU A 38 -8.04 0.99 2.52
N ARG A 39 -7.61 0.68 1.29
CA ARG A 39 -8.50 0.37 0.17
C ARG A 39 -8.14 -0.96 -0.46
N VAL A 40 -9.13 -1.82 -0.67
CA VAL A 40 -8.98 -3.05 -1.45
C VAL A 40 -9.50 -2.80 -2.86
N LYS A 41 -8.67 -3.08 -3.87
CA LYS A 41 -9.02 -2.96 -5.29
C LYS A 41 -9.40 -4.35 -5.82
N THR A 42 -10.71 -4.60 -5.88
CA THR A 42 -11.29 -5.83 -6.44
C THR A 42 -11.48 -5.72 -7.95
N ARG A 43 -11.45 -6.85 -8.67
CA ARG A 43 -11.49 -6.90 -10.14
C ARG A 43 -12.91 -6.77 -10.74
N ALA A 44 -13.96 -6.73 -9.92
CA ALA A 44 -15.34 -6.64 -10.37
C ALA A 44 -16.08 -5.55 -9.59
N HIS A 45 -17.02 -4.86 -10.25
CA HIS A 45 -17.87 -3.75 -9.78
C HIS A 45 -18.74 -4.00 -8.52
N GLY A 46 -18.39 -4.95 -7.66
CA GLY A 46 -19.00 -5.11 -6.34
C GLY A 46 -18.24 -4.28 -5.32
N HIS A 47 -18.83 -3.16 -4.89
CA HIS A 47 -18.54 -2.62 -3.58
C HIS A 47 -18.73 -3.77 -2.58
N SER A 48 -17.65 -4.27 -1.99
CA SER A 48 -17.75 -5.26 -0.93
C SER A 48 -18.38 -4.57 0.27
N ASN A 49 -19.67 -4.84 0.47
CA ASN A 49 -20.48 -4.33 1.58
C ASN A 49 -20.15 -5.05 2.91
N ALA A 50 -18.86 -5.29 3.20
CA ALA A 50 -18.42 -6.15 4.28
C ALA A 50 -17.31 -5.46 5.08
N GLY A 51 -17.70 -4.62 6.05
CA GLY A 51 -16.80 -4.01 7.04
C GLY A 51 -15.78 -3.02 6.48
N GLU A 52 -15.26 -2.16 7.36
CA GLU A 52 -14.05 -1.41 7.03
C GLU A 52 -12.88 -2.41 6.91
N PRO A 53 -12.13 -2.41 5.80
CA PRO A 53 -11.08 -3.38 5.60
C PRO A 53 -9.93 -3.17 6.61
N CYS A 54 -9.43 -4.26 7.18
CA CYS A 54 -8.45 -4.24 8.28
C CYS A 54 -7.08 -4.73 7.81
N LEU A 55 -5.99 -4.24 8.43
CA LEU A 55 -4.60 -4.64 8.11
C LEU A 55 -4.41 -6.17 8.16
N LYS A 56 -5.04 -6.83 9.12
CA LYS A 56 -4.97 -8.30 9.30
C LYS A 56 -5.54 -9.10 8.13
N ASP A 57 -6.44 -8.50 7.34
CA ASP A 57 -7.12 -9.17 6.23
C ASP A 57 -6.38 -8.99 4.89
N ILE A 58 -5.33 -8.16 4.87
CA ILE A 58 -4.53 -7.89 3.66
C ILE A 58 -3.96 -9.17 3.04
N PRO A 59 -3.36 -10.12 3.79
CA PRO A 59 -2.88 -11.37 3.21
C PRO A 59 -3.98 -12.14 2.48
N VAL A 60 -5.20 -12.16 3.03
CA VAL A 60 -6.36 -12.82 2.40
C VAL A 60 -6.73 -12.14 1.08
N HIS A 61 -6.77 -10.80 1.06
CA HIS A 61 -7.04 -10.06 -0.17
C HIS A 61 -5.98 -10.28 -1.25
N LEU A 62 -4.70 -10.30 -0.86
CA LEU A 62 -3.60 -10.55 -1.80
C LEU A 62 -3.65 -11.98 -2.35
N LEU A 63 -3.95 -12.98 -1.51
CA LEU A 63 -4.15 -14.37 -1.95
C LEU A 63 -5.34 -14.50 -2.92
N ALA A 64 -6.39 -13.71 -2.73
CA ALA A 64 -7.53 -13.64 -3.66
C ALA A 64 -7.21 -12.90 -4.97
N GLY A 65 -5.98 -12.41 -5.16
CA GLY A 65 -5.56 -11.67 -6.35
C GLY A 65 -5.99 -10.20 -6.36
N HIS A 66 -6.44 -9.65 -5.22
CA HIS A 66 -6.80 -8.25 -5.10
C HIS A 66 -5.59 -7.40 -4.74
N ALA A 67 -5.54 -6.18 -5.27
CA ALA A 67 -4.53 -5.22 -4.84
C ALA A 67 -5.02 -4.47 -3.59
N VAL A 68 -4.10 -4.04 -2.75
CA VAL A 68 -4.39 -3.24 -1.55
C VAL A 68 -3.63 -1.93 -1.64
N GLN A 69 -4.25 -0.84 -1.21
CA GLN A 69 -3.60 0.45 -1.09
C GLN A 69 -3.73 0.96 0.34
N LEU A 70 -2.61 1.42 0.91
CA LEU A 70 -2.50 1.94 2.26
C LEU A 70 -2.01 3.38 2.19
N ARG A 71 -2.64 4.26 2.96
CA ARG A 71 -2.14 5.60 3.23
C ARG A 71 -1.93 5.72 4.72
N TYR A 72 -0.74 6.13 5.13
CA TYR A 72 -0.38 6.23 6.55
C TYR A 72 0.61 7.36 6.78
N ARG A 73 0.76 7.76 8.05
CA ARG A 73 1.74 8.75 8.49
C ARG A 73 2.81 8.07 9.34
N HIS A 74 4.07 8.31 9.00
CA HIS A 74 5.23 7.84 9.76
C HIS A 74 6.20 9.02 9.94
N PHE A 75 6.55 9.33 11.19
CA PHE A 75 7.35 10.52 11.56
C PHE A 75 6.88 11.83 10.89
N GLY A 76 5.56 12.07 10.90
CA GLY A 76 4.97 13.28 10.33
C GLY A 76 4.81 13.27 8.80
N GLN A 77 5.46 12.35 8.09
CA GLN A 77 5.42 12.23 6.62
C GLN A 77 4.33 11.26 6.18
N GLN A 78 3.61 11.60 5.10
CA GLN A 78 2.60 10.72 4.54
C GLN A 78 3.23 9.78 3.52
N TRP A 79 2.76 8.54 3.52
CA TRP A 79 3.20 7.50 2.59
C TRP A 79 1.98 6.86 1.94
N LEU A 80 2.16 6.45 0.69
CA LEU A 80 1.18 5.70 -0.08
C LEU A 80 1.83 4.40 -0.56
N ASP A 81 1.35 3.28 -0.05
CA ASP A 81 1.78 1.95 -0.46
C ASP A 81 0.71 1.29 -1.30
N THR A 82 1.09 0.70 -2.42
CA THR A 82 0.25 -0.17 -3.22
C THR A 82 0.86 -1.57 -3.25
N LEU A 83 0.13 -2.53 -2.70
CA LEU A 83 0.47 -3.94 -2.64
C LEU A 83 -0.24 -4.69 -3.77
N LEU A 84 0.53 -5.36 -4.62
CA LEU A 84 0.05 -6.10 -5.78
C LEU A 84 0.47 -7.56 -5.65
N PRO A 85 -0.45 -8.53 -5.72
CA PRO A 85 -0.08 -9.94 -5.73
C PRO A 85 0.65 -10.29 -7.03
N THR A 86 1.74 -11.05 -6.92
CA THR A 86 2.51 -11.56 -8.06
C THR A 86 2.86 -13.04 -7.84
N PRO A 87 3.23 -13.79 -8.89
CA PRO A 87 3.67 -15.18 -8.73
C PRO A 87 4.92 -15.35 -7.85
N ARG A 88 5.69 -14.28 -7.60
CA ARG A 88 6.95 -14.32 -6.83
C ARG A 88 6.82 -13.74 -5.42
N GLY A 89 5.62 -13.33 -5.00
CA GLY A 89 5.37 -12.63 -3.73
C GLY A 89 4.49 -11.41 -3.93
N THR A 90 4.62 -10.42 -3.04
CA THR A 90 3.81 -9.18 -3.11
C THR A 90 4.68 -8.04 -3.60
N ARG A 91 4.34 -7.44 -4.74
CA ARG A 91 5.00 -6.22 -5.21
C ARG A 91 4.49 -5.03 -4.40
N LEU A 92 5.40 -4.31 -3.76
CA LEU A 92 5.18 -3.03 -3.11
C LEU A 92 5.57 -1.92 -4.08
N VAL A 93 4.68 -0.97 -4.28
CA VAL A 93 4.98 0.33 -4.87
C VAL A 93 4.71 1.39 -3.81
N ARG A 94 5.76 2.12 -3.39
CA ARG A 94 5.70 3.11 -2.31
C ARG A 94 6.04 4.49 -2.84
N ILE A 95 5.24 5.46 -2.45
CA ILE A 95 5.40 6.88 -2.79
C ILE A 95 5.37 7.68 -1.49
N LYS A 96 6.32 8.60 -1.33
CA LYS A 96 6.25 9.63 -0.29
C LYS A 96 5.35 10.77 -0.78
N CYS A 97 4.35 11.14 0.01
CA CYS A 97 3.37 12.18 -0.30
C CYS A 97 3.54 13.43 0.56
#